data_AF-A0A486XSK8-F1
#
_entry.id   AF-A0A486XSK8-F1
#
_cell.length_a   1.000
_cell.length_b   1.000
_cell.length_c   1.000
_cell.angle_alpha   90.00
_cell.angle_beta   90.00
_cell.angle_gamma   90.00
#
_symmetry.space_group_name_H-M   'P 1'
#
loop_
_entity.id
_entity.type
_entity.pdbx_description
1 polymer ?
#
loop_
_entity_poly.entity_id
_entity_poly.type
_entity_poly.pdbx_seq_one_letter_code
_entity_poly.pdbx_strand_id
1 'polypeptide(L)'
;MKKVIFAAALCSYAVAASATIEPMYMNRPTFNQLLSKAESFNDTKVGMMGVLSLNADGRVYLCESLDACLSWNPNKLEVDKAALEDYLGDDYKLFDRCHVHVFGTYIRDEAKDFAIRIGLLAGELLRLTLSISREDYADFNPHCAVWNKVVETSKKTGNEKMLLELIDRFKYKIM
;
A
#
# COMPACT_ATOMS: atom_id res chain seq x y z
N MET A 1 1.53 60.60 13.30
CA MET A 1 2.08 59.81 12.18
C MET A 1 2.71 58.53 12.72
N LYS A 2 2.26 57.37 12.21
CA LYS A 2 2.92 56.04 12.19
C LYS A 2 3.25 55.44 13.58
N LYS A 3 2.74 54.29 13.98
CA LYS A 3 2.96 52.98 13.33
C LYS A 3 1.85 52.00 13.75
N VAL A 4 0.95 51.66 12.82
CA VAL A 4 0.12 50.45 12.90
C VAL A 4 0.30 49.73 11.58
N ILE A 5 1.38 48.97 11.46
CA ILE A 5 1.58 47.99 10.37
C ILE A 5 2.36 46.83 10.96
N PHE A 6 1.69 45.96 11.71
CA PHE A 6 2.25 44.67 12.12
C PHE A 6 1.21 43.54 12.17
N ALA A 7 0.01 43.76 11.64
CA ALA A 7 -1.05 42.73 11.59
C ALA A 7 -1.25 42.13 10.17
N ALA A 8 -0.69 42.73 9.12
CA ALA A 8 -0.91 42.27 7.76
C ALA A 8 0.05 41.14 7.31
N ALA A 9 1.18 40.94 7.99
CA ALA A 9 2.17 39.94 7.59
C ALA A 9 1.87 38.53 8.13
N LEU A 10 0.99 38.38 9.13
CA LEU A 10 0.64 37.06 9.72
C LEU A 10 -0.54 36.39 9.01
N CYS A 11 -1.38 37.13 8.29
CA CYS A 11 -2.47 36.56 7.51
C CYS A 11 -2.05 36.09 6.11
N SER A 12 -0.84 36.42 5.66
CA SER A 12 -0.33 36.03 4.33
C SER A 12 0.38 34.68 4.30
N TYR A 13 0.75 34.12 5.45
CA TYR A 13 1.41 32.81 5.54
C TYR A 13 0.46 31.64 5.83
N ALA A 14 -0.81 31.91 6.14
CA ALA A 14 -1.80 30.86 6.38
C ALA A 14 -2.37 30.22 5.10
N VAL A 15 -2.00 30.74 3.91
CA VAL A 15 -2.54 30.26 2.62
C VAL A 15 -1.53 29.41 1.83
N ALA A 16 -0.32 29.18 2.36
CA ALA A 16 0.72 28.37 1.70
C ALA A 16 0.81 26.91 2.22
N ALA A 17 -0.11 26.50 3.09
CA ALA A 17 -0.21 25.12 3.57
C ALA A 17 -1.56 24.48 3.22
N SER A 18 -2.16 24.88 2.09
CA SER A 18 -2.94 23.90 1.34
C SER A 18 -1.93 23.02 0.62
N ALA A 19 -1.38 22.03 1.34
CA ALA A 19 -0.97 20.81 0.67
C ALA A 19 -2.25 20.33 -0.03
N THR A 20 -2.40 20.70 -1.30
CA THR A 20 -3.34 20.06 -2.20
C THR A 20 -2.97 18.60 -2.14
N ILE A 21 -3.69 17.85 -1.32
CA ILE A 21 -3.73 16.40 -1.40
C ILE A 21 -4.32 16.17 -2.79
N GLU A 22 -3.48 16.12 -3.81
CA GLU A 22 -3.91 15.67 -5.12
C GLU A 22 -4.49 14.29 -4.85
N PRO A 23 -5.79 14.07 -5.10
CA PRO A 23 -6.32 12.73 -5.05
C PRO A 23 -5.53 11.98 -6.12
N MET A 24 -4.60 11.14 -5.67
CA MET A 24 -3.85 10.27 -6.56
C MET A 24 -4.88 9.30 -7.16
N TYR A 25 -5.49 9.72 -8.29
CA TYR A 25 -6.18 8.85 -9.21
C TYR A 25 -5.11 7.99 -9.88
N MET A 26 -4.48 7.11 -9.10
CA MET A 26 -3.56 6.13 -9.62
C MET A 26 -4.34 5.17 -10.50
N ASN A 27 -3.72 4.78 -11.61
CA ASN A 27 -4.21 3.69 -12.44
C ASN A 27 -4.36 2.45 -11.55
N ARG A 28 -5.53 1.81 -11.55
CA ARG A 28 -5.78 0.59 -10.76
C ARG A 28 -6.03 -0.59 -11.70
N PRO A 29 -5.02 -1.04 -12.46
CA PRO A 29 -5.21 -2.18 -13.33
C PRO A 29 -5.47 -3.44 -12.48
N THR A 30 -6.19 -4.40 -13.04
CA THR A 30 -6.22 -5.77 -12.50
C THR A 30 -4.95 -6.52 -12.90
N PHE A 31 -4.66 -7.65 -12.25
CA PHE A 31 -3.56 -8.53 -12.66
C PHE A 31 -3.67 -8.93 -14.13
N ASN A 32 -4.88 -9.26 -14.59
CA ASN A 32 -5.15 -9.60 -15.98
C ASN A 32 -4.91 -8.42 -16.95
N GLN A 33 -5.17 -7.18 -16.52
CA GLN A 33 -4.87 -5.99 -17.33
C GLN A 33 -3.36 -5.75 -17.44
N LEU A 34 -2.61 -5.91 -16.34
CA LEU A 34 -1.15 -5.84 -16.39
C LEU A 34 -0.56 -6.97 -17.23
N LEU A 35 -1.07 -8.20 -17.11
CA LEU A 35 -0.60 -9.35 -17.90
C LEU A 35 -0.84 -9.13 -19.41
N SER A 36 -2.01 -8.64 -19.79
CA SER A 36 -2.39 -8.47 -21.20
C SER A 36 -1.86 -7.18 -21.86
N LYS A 37 -1.55 -6.15 -21.06
CA LYS A 37 -1.14 -4.83 -21.54
C LYS A 37 0.09 -4.29 -20.80
N ALA A 38 1.02 -5.18 -20.43
CA ALA A 38 2.20 -4.85 -19.63
C ALA A 38 2.96 -3.63 -20.16
N GLU A 39 3.14 -3.55 -21.48
CA GLU A 39 3.84 -2.44 -22.13
C GLU A 39 3.15 -1.08 -21.91
N SER A 40 1.82 -1.05 -21.91
CA SER A 40 1.06 0.20 -21.68
C SER A 40 1.15 0.71 -20.25
N PHE A 41 1.55 -0.14 -19.31
CA PHE A 41 1.69 0.21 -17.90
C PHE A 41 3.14 0.33 -17.46
N ASN A 42 4.12 -0.02 -18.31
CA ASN A 42 5.53 0.03 -17.93
C ASN A 42 5.95 1.45 -17.53
N ASP A 43 6.69 1.55 -16.43
CA ASP A 43 7.12 2.81 -15.82
C ASP A 43 5.96 3.72 -15.36
N THR A 44 4.75 3.19 -15.21
CA THR A 44 3.59 3.94 -14.72
C THR A 44 3.29 3.68 -13.26
N LYS A 45 2.80 4.71 -12.57
CA LYS A 45 2.30 4.58 -11.18
C LYS A 45 0.97 3.85 -11.18
N VAL A 46 0.90 2.75 -10.43
CA VAL A 46 -0.29 1.91 -10.29
C VAL A 46 -0.64 1.67 -8.82
N GLY A 47 -1.92 1.45 -8.56
CA GLY A 47 -2.45 0.94 -7.29
C GLY A 47 -3.05 -0.45 -7.51
N MET A 48 -2.40 -1.47 -6.95
CA MET A 48 -2.78 -2.87 -7.12
C MET A 48 -3.35 -3.43 -5.82
N MET A 49 -4.50 -4.10 -5.90
CA MET A 49 -5.09 -4.82 -4.78
C MET A 49 -4.85 -6.31 -4.93
N GLY A 50 -4.43 -6.97 -3.86
CA GLY A 50 -4.12 -8.39 -3.87
C GLY A 50 -3.77 -8.92 -2.49
N VAL A 51 -3.21 -10.12 -2.43
CA VAL A 51 -2.70 -10.73 -1.20
C VAL A 51 -1.19 -10.54 -1.14
N LEU A 52 -0.68 -9.97 -0.05
CA LEU A 52 0.75 -9.90 0.19
C LEU A 52 1.25 -11.28 0.67
N SER A 53 2.36 -11.75 0.13
CA SER A 53 2.99 -13.01 0.51
C SER A 53 4.48 -12.83 0.69
N LEU A 54 4.99 -13.22 1.86
CA LEU A 54 6.42 -13.22 2.16
C LEU A 54 6.96 -14.64 1.99
N ASN A 55 7.84 -14.82 1.02
CA ASN A 55 8.43 -16.13 0.75
C ASN A 55 9.65 -16.38 1.66
N ALA A 56 9.95 -17.67 1.88
CA ALA A 56 11.09 -18.10 2.69
C ALA A 56 12.46 -17.69 2.11
N ASP A 57 12.51 -17.43 0.81
CA ASP A 57 13.70 -16.89 0.12
C ASP A 57 13.89 -15.38 0.31
N GLY A 58 13.00 -14.74 1.08
CA GLY A 58 13.06 -13.31 1.38
C GLY A 58 12.42 -12.42 0.31
N ARG A 59 11.81 -12.96 -0.74
CA ARG A 59 11.05 -12.19 -1.72
C ARG A 59 9.66 -11.86 -1.21
N VAL A 60 9.14 -10.71 -1.64
CA VAL A 60 7.79 -10.25 -1.32
C VAL A 60 6.98 -10.23 -2.60
N TYR A 61 5.80 -10.85 -2.56
CA TYR A 61 4.89 -10.90 -3.69
C TYR A 61 3.55 -10.27 -3.36
N LEU A 62 2.96 -9.61 -4.34
CA LEU A 62 1.55 -9.25 -4.35
C LEU A 62 0.85 -10.15 -5.37
N CYS A 63 -0.03 -11.04 -4.91
CA CYS A 63 -0.72 -12.01 -5.75
C CYS A 63 -2.20 -11.64 -5.93
N GLU A 64 -2.81 -12.09 -7.02
CA GLU A 64 -4.26 -11.94 -7.24
C GLU A 64 -5.10 -12.64 -6.16
N SER A 65 -4.60 -13.77 -5.63
CA SER A 65 -5.26 -14.57 -4.60
C SER A 65 -4.23 -15.32 -3.75
N LEU A 66 -4.67 -15.90 -2.63
CA LEU A 66 -3.85 -16.81 -1.82
C LEU A 66 -3.35 -18.01 -2.66
N ASP A 67 -4.19 -18.56 -3.54
CA ASP A 67 -3.82 -19.67 -4.41
C ASP A 67 -2.73 -19.28 -5.43
N ALA A 68 -2.82 -18.07 -6.00
CA ALA A 68 -1.79 -17.57 -6.91
C ALA A 68 -0.42 -17.39 -6.24
N CYS A 69 -0.40 -17.11 -4.93
CA CYS A 69 0.85 -17.08 -4.15
C CYS A 69 1.49 -18.45 -3.99
N LEU A 70 0.68 -19.51 -3.88
CA LEU A 70 1.15 -20.88 -3.58
C LEU A 70 1.38 -21.74 -4.83
N SER A 71 0.88 -21.32 -5.98
CA SER A 71 0.95 -22.08 -7.24
C SER A 71 1.87 -21.45 -8.29
N TRP A 72 2.10 -22.17 -9.39
CA TRP A 72 2.79 -21.66 -10.58
C TRP A 72 1.83 -20.80 -11.41
N ASN A 73 1.37 -19.72 -10.80
CA ASN A 73 0.46 -18.76 -11.40
C ASN A 73 1.22 -17.43 -11.62
N PRO A 74 1.24 -16.89 -12.85
CA PRO A 74 1.93 -15.65 -13.14
C PRO A 74 1.20 -14.42 -12.63
N ASN A 75 -0.06 -14.52 -12.16
CA ASN A 75 -0.86 -13.43 -11.58
C ASN A 75 -0.35 -12.99 -10.19
N LYS A 76 0.94 -12.66 -10.15
CA LYS A 76 1.65 -12.07 -9.03
C LYS A 76 2.71 -11.09 -9.53
N LEU A 77 2.97 -10.08 -8.71
CA LEU A 77 4.01 -9.09 -8.89
C LEU A 77 5.03 -9.27 -7.78
N GLU A 78 6.32 -9.19 -8.09
CA GLU A 78 7.29 -8.95 -7.03
C GLU A 78 7.10 -7.52 -6.51
N VAL A 79 7.26 -7.34 -5.20
CA VAL A 79 7.23 -6.03 -4.56
C VAL A 79 8.64 -5.76 -4.05
N ASP A 80 9.16 -4.57 -4.34
CA ASP A 80 10.47 -4.16 -3.86
C ASP A 80 10.50 -4.15 -2.34
N LYS A 81 11.18 -5.15 -1.78
CA LYS A 81 11.33 -5.34 -0.34
C LYS A 81 12.10 -4.18 0.30
N ALA A 82 13.13 -3.66 -0.35
CA ALA A 82 13.93 -2.58 0.22
C ALA A 82 13.08 -1.31 0.36
N ALA A 83 12.24 -1.02 -0.63
CA ALA A 83 11.29 0.09 -0.57
C ALA A 83 10.22 -0.12 0.52
N LEU A 84 9.73 -1.36 0.72
CA LEU A 84 8.83 -1.67 1.83
C LEU A 84 9.49 -1.49 3.21
N GLU A 85 10.75 -1.92 3.34
CA GLU A 85 11.54 -1.78 4.57
C GLU A 85 11.83 -0.31 4.89
N ASP A 86 12.09 0.52 3.89
CA ASP A 86 12.22 1.97 4.08
C ASP A 86 10.90 2.61 4.55
N TYR A 87 9.76 2.17 3.98
CA TYR A 87 8.45 2.74 4.30
C TYR A 87 7.90 2.32 5.69
N LEU A 88 8.01 1.04 6.04
CA LEU A 88 7.39 0.41 7.21
C LEU A 88 8.39 -0.20 8.22
N GLY A 89 9.69 -0.19 7.96
CA GLY A 89 10.64 -0.94 8.78
C GLY A 89 10.33 -2.43 8.73
N ASP A 90 10.36 -3.12 9.87
CA ASP A 90 9.97 -4.54 9.95
C ASP A 90 8.44 -4.78 9.96
N ASP A 91 7.63 -3.73 10.07
CA ASP A 91 6.17 -3.87 10.23
C ASP A 91 5.47 -4.39 8.97
N TYR A 92 6.09 -4.31 7.77
CA TYR A 92 5.51 -4.92 6.56
C TYR A 92 5.28 -6.43 6.73
N LYS A 93 6.05 -7.10 7.60
CA LYS A 93 5.90 -8.54 7.89
C LYS A 93 4.55 -8.86 8.54
N LEU A 94 3.92 -7.90 9.20
CA LEU A 94 2.59 -8.07 9.79
C LEU A 94 1.47 -8.16 8.73
N PHE A 95 1.78 -7.78 7.49
CA PHE A 95 0.87 -7.85 6.35
C PHE A 95 0.96 -9.17 5.58
N ASP A 96 1.82 -10.12 6.00
CA ASP A 96 1.87 -11.44 5.37
C ASP A 96 0.47 -12.09 5.35
N ARG A 97 0.12 -12.62 4.18
CA ARG A 97 -1.18 -13.23 3.87
C ARG A 97 -2.39 -12.32 4.06
N CYS A 98 -2.21 -10.99 4.12
CA CYS A 98 -3.31 -10.03 4.17
C CYS A 98 -3.75 -9.58 2.77
N HIS A 99 -5.04 -9.24 2.62
CA HIS A 99 -5.51 -8.46 1.48
C HIS A 99 -5.10 -7.00 1.67
N VAL A 100 -4.34 -6.50 0.71
CA VAL A 100 -3.67 -5.21 0.76
C VAL A 100 -3.88 -4.43 -0.52
N HIS A 101 -3.61 -3.13 -0.45
CA HIS A 101 -3.43 -2.26 -1.58
C HIS A 101 -1.97 -1.81 -1.59
N VAL A 102 -1.26 -2.10 -2.68
CA VAL A 102 0.12 -1.65 -2.90
C VAL A 102 0.11 -0.60 -3.99
N PHE A 103 0.72 0.53 -3.71
CA PHE A 103 0.97 1.60 -4.67
C PHE A 103 2.44 1.62 -5.02
N GLY A 104 2.78 1.82 -6.29
CA GLY A 104 4.16 1.88 -6.74
C GLY A 104 4.24 2.12 -8.24
N THR A 105 5.46 2.17 -8.77
CA THR A 105 5.72 2.16 -10.21
C THR A 105 5.79 0.71 -10.67
N TYR A 106 5.00 0.37 -11.69
CA TYR A 106 5.06 -0.94 -12.33
C TYR A 106 6.23 -0.97 -13.31
N ILE A 107 7.12 -1.95 -13.12
CA ILE A 107 8.22 -2.27 -14.02
C ILE A 107 7.94 -3.65 -14.60
N ARG A 108 7.81 -3.72 -15.93
CA ARG A 108 7.58 -4.97 -16.64
C ARG A 108 8.78 -5.91 -16.45
N ASP A 109 8.51 -7.19 -16.23
CA ASP A 109 9.58 -8.19 -16.30
C ASP A 109 9.97 -8.41 -17.77
N GLU A 110 11.20 -8.07 -18.15
CA GLU A 110 11.73 -8.36 -19.48
C GLU A 110 12.29 -9.78 -19.59
N ALA A 111 12.53 -10.44 -18.45
CA ALA A 111 12.94 -11.83 -18.43
C ALA A 111 11.76 -12.70 -18.87
N LYS A 112 12.00 -13.57 -19.85
CA LYS A 112 10.99 -14.43 -20.49
C LYS A 112 10.39 -15.51 -19.57
N ASP A 113 10.60 -15.46 -18.26
CA ASP A 113 9.99 -16.34 -17.28
C ASP A 113 8.55 -15.90 -16.97
N PHE A 114 7.74 -15.72 -18.03
CA PHE A 114 6.33 -15.34 -18.01
C PHE A 114 5.46 -16.23 -17.12
N ALA A 115 5.98 -17.35 -16.63
CA ALA A 115 5.29 -18.29 -15.75
C ALA A 115 5.39 -17.94 -14.25
N ILE A 116 6.35 -17.11 -13.83
CA ILE A 116 6.61 -16.88 -12.39
C ILE A 116 5.94 -15.60 -11.88
N ARG A 117 5.92 -14.52 -12.67
CA ARG A 117 5.33 -13.22 -12.28
C ARG A 117 5.09 -12.34 -13.50
N ILE A 118 4.22 -11.34 -13.33
CA ILE A 118 3.94 -10.31 -14.36
C ILE A 118 5.04 -9.23 -14.42
N GLY A 119 5.64 -8.89 -13.28
CA GLY A 119 6.55 -7.75 -13.16
C GLY A 119 6.93 -7.42 -11.72
N LEU A 120 7.46 -6.22 -11.54
CA LEU A 120 7.91 -5.66 -10.26
C LEU A 120 7.11 -4.38 -9.94
N LEU A 121 6.72 -4.22 -8.67
CA LEU A 121 6.27 -2.96 -8.10
C LEU A 121 7.41 -2.35 -7.29
N ALA A 122 7.91 -1.20 -7.72
CA ALA A 122 9.06 -0.53 -7.11
C ALA A 122 8.89 1.01 -7.10
N GLY A 123 9.89 1.71 -6.59
CA GLY A 123 10.01 3.17 -6.66
C GLY A 123 9.82 3.89 -5.33
N GLU A 124 10.22 5.16 -5.29
CA GLU A 124 10.29 5.99 -4.07
C GLU A 124 8.94 6.22 -3.37
N LEU A 125 7.83 6.00 -4.06
CA LEU A 125 6.48 6.19 -3.52
C LEU A 125 5.77 4.86 -3.24
N LEU A 126 6.53 3.79 -2.98
CA LEU A 126 5.93 2.51 -2.65
C LEU A 126 5.16 2.60 -1.33
N ARG A 127 3.87 2.27 -1.36
CA ARG A 127 2.99 2.33 -0.18
C ARG A 127 2.19 1.05 -0.06
N LEU A 128 1.97 0.61 1.17
CA LEU A 128 1.23 -0.61 1.51
C LEU A 128 0.15 -0.27 2.53
N THR A 129 -1.09 -0.65 2.23
CA THR A 129 -2.24 -0.44 3.12
C THR A 129 -3.16 -1.66 3.15
N LEU A 130 -3.98 -1.82 4.18
CA LEU A 130 -4.99 -2.87 4.20
C LEU A 130 -6.13 -2.55 3.22
N SER A 131 -6.55 -3.57 2.47
CA SER A 131 -7.70 -3.49 1.55
C SER A 131 -8.77 -4.47 1.99
N ILE A 132 -9.35 -4.22 3.17
CA ILE A 132 -10.35 -5.05 3.82
C ILE A 132 -11.58 -4.19 4.09
N SER A 133 -12.75 -4.65 3.60
CA SER A 133 -14.04 -3.98 3.80
C SER A 133 -15.03 -4.79 4.62
N ARG A 134 -14.67 -6.03 5.00
CA ARG A 134 -15.54 -6.97 5.71
C ARG A 134 -15.23 -7.00 7.20
N GLU A 135 -16.27 -6.94 8.03
CA GLU A 135 -16.14 -7.03 9.50
C GLU A 135 -15.74 -8.43 9.97
N ASP A 136 -16.20 -9.47 9.27
CA ASP A 136 -15.91 -10.89 9.55
C ASP A 136 -14.60 -11.40 8.92
N TYR A 137 -13.74 -10.50 8.44
CA TYR A 137 -12.51 -10.89 7.75
C TYR A 137 -11.56 -11.75 8.61
N ALA A 138 -11.55 -11.55 9.93
CA ALA A 138 -10.72 -12.34 10.84
C ALA A 138 -11.14 -13.82 10.88
N ASP A 139 -12.43 -14.11 10.68
CA ASP A 139 -12.96 -15.48 10.64
C ASP A 139 -12.60 -16.16 9.32
N PHE A 140 -12.61 -15.40 8.22
CA PHE A 140 -12.24 -15.87 6.88
C PHE A 140 -10.71 -16.05 6.71
N ASN A 141 -9.91 -15.16 7.26
CA ASN A 141 -8.46 -15.18 7.15
C ASN A 141 -7.79 -14.89 8.51
N PRO A 142 -7.65 -15.92 9.37
CA PRO A 142 -7.05 -15.76 10.69
C PRO A 142 -5.54 -15.51 10.65
N HIS A 143 -4.90 -15.59 9.47
CA HIS A 143 -3.45 -15.41 9.32
C HIS A 143 -3.01 -13.96 9.11
N CYS A 144 -3.94 -13.03 8.89
CA CYS A 144 -3.60 -11.62 8.71
C CYS A 144 -3.32 -10.93 10.06
N ALA A 145 -2.07 -10.95 10.50
CA ALA A 145 -1.66 -10.49 11.83
C ALA A 145 -2.00 -9.02 12.10
N VAL A 146 -1.78 -8.13 11.12
CA VAL A 146 -2.10 -6.70 11.27
C VAL A 146 -3.60 -6.46 11.46
N TRP A 147 -4.46 -7.20 10.76
CA TRP A 147 -5.91 -7.07 10.93
C TRP A 147 -6.36 -7.60 12.29
N ASN A 148 -5.84 -8.74 12.72
CA ASN A 148 -6.14 -9.30 14.04
C ASN A 148 -5.75 -8.32 15.15
N LYS A 149 -4.60 -7.64 15.02
CA LYS A 149 -4.17 -6.57 15.94
C LYS A 149 -5.17 -5.40 15.96
N VAL A 150 -5.72 -5.00 14.81
CA VAL A 150 -6.76 -3.96 14.73
C VAL A 150 -8.02 -4.41 15.48
N VAL A 151 -8.49 -5.64 15.24
CA VAL A 151 -9.68 -6.20 15.91
C VAL A 151 -9.49 -6.36 17.42
N GLU A 152 -8.32 -6.81 17.87
CA GLU A 152 -8.02 -6.91 19.30
C GLU A 152 -7.94 -5.53 19.98
N THR A 153 -7.42 -4.54 19.26
CA THR A 153 -7.30 -3.18 19.77
C THR A 153 -8.67 -2.51 19.92
N SER A 154 -9.59 -2.75 18.98
CA SER A 154 -10.95 -2.17 19.02
C SER A 154 -11.79 -2.71 20.18
N LYS A 155 -11.49 -3.90 20.69
CA LYS A 155 -12.15 -4.51 21.86
C LYS A 155 -11.75 -3.88 23.19
N LYS A 156 -10.67 -3.07 23.25
CA LYS A 156 -10.18 -2.43 24.48
C LYS A 156 -10.83 -1.05 24.65
N THR A 157 -11.54 -0.84 25.75
CA THR A 157 -12.18 0.43 26.10
C THR A 157 -11.13 1.55 26.27
N GLY A 158 -11.36 2.74 25.70
CA GLY A 158 -10.46 3.90 25.84
C GLY A 158 -9.32 3.98 24.82
N ASN A 159 -9.30 3.11 23.80
CA ASN A 159 -8.29 3.10 22.72
C ASN A 159 -8.80 3.69 21.40
N GLU A 160 -9.92 4.42 21.38
CA GLU A 160 -10.52 4.95 20.16
C GLU A 160 -9.53 5.83 19.37
N LYS A 161 -8.75 6.66 20.08
CA LYS A 161 -7.70 7.48 19.49
C LYS A 161 -6.58 6.64 18.87
N MET A 162 -6.14 5.58 19.56
CA MET A 162 -5.10 4.67 19.06
C MET A 162 -5.59 3.86 17.85
N LEU A 163 -6.86 3.48 17.85
CA LEU A 163 -7.51 2.78 16.73
C LEU A 163 -7.59 3.70 15.50
N LEU A 164 -7.98 4.96 15.70
CA LEU A 164 -7.98 5.97 14.65
C LEU A 164 -6.56 6.23 14.14
N GLU A 165 -5.56 6.37 15.01
CA GLU A 165 -4.15 6.55 14.61
C GLU A 165 -3.56 5.33 13.89
N LEU A 166 -4.00 4.11 14.20
CA LEU A 166 -3.63 2.89 13.48
C LEU A 166 -4.27 2.90 12.09
N ILE A 167 -5.59 3.10 12.02
CA ILE A 167 -6.33 3.19 10.75
C ILE A 167 -5.76 4.32 9.86
N ASP A 168 -5.41 5.46 10.44
CA ASP A 168 -4.91 6.64 9.73
C ASP A 168 -3.46 6.46 9.28
N ARG A 169 -2.58 5.86 10.11
CA ARG A 169 -1.25 5.39 9.66
C ARG A 169 -1.34 4.43 8.48
N PHE A 170 -2.36 3.58 8.45
CA PHE A 170 -2.60 2.65 7.35
C PHE A 170 -3.36 3.26 6.17
N LYS A 171 -3.96 4.45 6.27
CA LYS A 171 -4.64 5.12 5.15
C LYS A 171 -3.82 6.25 4.53
N TYR A 172 -3.02 6.96 5.33
CA TYR A 172 -2.42 8.24 4.94
C TYR A 172 -1.04 8.47 5.58
N LYS A 173 -0.06 7.61 5.34
CA LYS A 173 1.34 8.06 5.42
C LYS A 173 1.69 8.72 4.09
N ILE A 174 1.12 9.92 3.88
CA ILE A 174 1.52 10.83 2.80
C ILE A 174 2.58 11.76 3.41
N MET A 175 3.84 11.57 3.02
CA MET A 175 4.79 12.70 3.01
C MET A 175 4.59 13.45 1.71
#